data_AF-A0A939F5U7-F1
#
_entry.id   AF-A0A939F5U7-F1
#
_cell.length_a   1.000
_cell.length_b   1.000
_cell.length_c   1.000
_cell.angle_alpha   90.00
_cell.angle_beta   90.00
_cell.angle_gamma   90.00
#
_symmetry.space_group_name_H-M   'P 1'
#
loop_
_entity.id
_entity.type
_entity.pdbx_description
1 polymer ?
#
loop_
_entity_poly.entity_id
_entity_poly.type
_entity_poly.pdbx_seq_one_letter_code
_entity_poly.pdbx_strand_id
1 'polypeptide(L)'
;MLLDIPATIAQLEGLLVDTVRISRLSGAPIDPDTGEPVREIVYEGQGALLSTHGQITATQMTGVDWAGESAAWYQLLTPLTAPVAEPGDQVEVIGAADTTSVAVGRLWYAEARTQASTWEVVRVTRLDEQGGSVGAML
;
A
#
# COMPACT_ATOMS: atom_id res chain seq x y z
N MET A 1 -1.44 -8.01 -30.91
CA MET A 1 -1.54 -8.91 -29.75
C MET A 1 -2.56 -8.29 -28.82
N LEU A 2 -3.68 -8.97 -28.56
CA LEU A 2 -4.69 -8.49 -27.61
C LEU A 2 -4.21 -8.85 -26.20
N LEU A 3 -4.22 -7.90 -25.26
CA LEU A 3 -3.89 -8.16 -23.87
C LEU A 3 -5.04 -8.97 -23.22
N ASP A 4 -4.72 -10.13 -22.64
CA ASP A 4 -5.67 -10.92 -21.85
C ASP A 4 -5.73 -10.36 -20.43
N ILE A 5 -6.71 -9.48 -20.18
CA ILE A 5 -6.86 -8.74 -18.92
C ILE A 5 -7.02 -9.70 -17.72
N PRO A 6 -7.90 -10.72 -17.74
CA PRO A 6 -7.97 -11.71 -16.68
C PRO A 6 -6.63 -12.39 -16.36
N ALA A 7 -5.87 -12.79 -17.39
CA ALA A 7 -4.56 -13.42 -17.18
C ALA A 7 -3.55 -12.44 -16.56
N THR A 8 -3.56 -11.17 -16.99
CA THR A 8 -2.72 -10.12 -16.41
C THR A 8 -3.06 -9.85 -14.94
N ILE A 9 -4.35 -9.77 -14.59
CA ILE A 9 -4.80 -9.59 -13.20
C ILE A 9 -4.29 -10.75 -12.34
N ALA A 10 -4.52 -11.99 -12.76
CA ALA A 10 -4.09 -13.17 -12.01
C ALA A 10 -2.56 -13.23 -11.83
N GLN A 11 -1.80 -12.85 -12.86
CA GLN A 11 -0.34 -12.79 -12.78
C GLN A 11 0.12 -11.73 -11.77
N LEU A 12 -0.49 -10.54 -11.78
CA LEU A 12 -0.13 -9.45 -10.88
C LEU A 12 -0.55 -9.74 -9.43
N GLU A 13 -1.72 -10.32 -9.21
CA GLU A 13 -2.15 -10.77 -7.88
C GLU A 13 -1.18 -11.83 -7.31
N GLY A 14 -0.59 -12.67 -8.15
CA GLY A 14 0.47 -13.60 -7.76
C GLY A 14 1.77 -12.93 -7.27
N LEU A 15 1.96 -11.64 -7.54
CA LEU A 15 3.09 -10.84 -7.05
C LEU A 15 2.79 -10.10 -5.73
N LEU A 16 1.54 -10.15 -5.26
CA LEU A 16 1.11 -9.58 -3.97
C LEU A 16 1.41 -10.55 -2.84
N VAL A 17 2.70 -10.70 -2.58
CA VAL A 17 3.24 -11.77 -1.73
C VAL A 17 3.18 -11.47 -0.23
N ASP A 18 2.99 -10.20 0.16
CA ASP A 18 2.95 -9.79 1.55
C ASP A 18 1.51 -9.77 2.09
N THR A 19 1.37 -9.82 3.41
CA THR A 19 0.14 -9.45 4.13
C THR A 19 0.29 -8.03 4.65
N VAL A 20 -0.61 -7.16 4.22
CA VAL A 20 -0.65 -5.74 4.59
C VAL A 20 -1.90 -5.43 5.38
N ARG A 21 -1.82 -4.42 6.23
CA ARG A 21 -2.94 -3.84 6.96
C ARG A 21 -3.07 -2.36 6.60
N ILE A 22 -4.29 -1.95 6.29
CA ILE A 22 -4.67 -0.55 6.10
C ILE A 22 -5.64 -0.17 7.22
N SER A 23 -5.28 0.87 7.97
CA SER A 23 -6.04 1.34 9.12
C SER A 23 -6.39 2.82 9.00
N ARG A 24 -7.66 3.16 9.22
CA ARG A 24 -8.20 4.51 9.09
C ARG A 24 -8.52 5.13 10.43
N LEU A 25 -8.35 6.44 10.57
CA LEU A 25 -8.82 7.16 11.75
C LEU A 25 -10.34 7.01 11.87
N SER A 26 -10.80 6.44 12.98
CA SER A 26 -12.22 6.20 13.25
C SER A 26 -13.02 7.46 13.58
N GLY A 27 -12.34 8.57 13.89
CA GLY A 27 -12.94 9.79 14.44
C GLY A 27 -13.36 9.69 15.90
N ALA A 28 -13.12 8.55 16.57
CA ALA A 28 -13.31 8.40 18.00
C ALA A 28 -12.29 9.24 18.79
N PRO A 29 -12.56 9.54 20.08
CA PRO A 29 -11.58 10.16 20.96
C PRO A 29 -10.26 9.37 21.00
N ILE A 30 -9.16 10.05 21.32
CA ILE A 30 -7.85 9.43 21.57
C ILE A 30 -8.03 8.32 22.61
N ASP A 31 -7.40 7.18 22.37
CA ASP A 31 -7.41 6.05 23.29
C ASP A 31 -6.71 6.44 24.59
N PRO A 32 -7.40 6.41 25.75
CA PRO A 32 -6.82 6.83 27.02
C PRO A 32 -5.68 5.92 27.51
N ASP A 33 -5.61 4.67 27.05
CA ASP A 33 -4.60 3.71 27.49
C ASP A 33 -3.30 3.84 26.67
N THR A 34 -3.44 4.13 25.37
CA THR A 34 -2.28 4.23 24.45
C THR A 34 -1.84 5.66 24.17
N GLY A 35 -2.73 6.66 24.38
CA GLY A 35 -2.49 8.05 24.02
C GLY A 35 -2.49 8.31 22.51
N GLU A 36 -2.86 7.31 21.71
CA GLU A 36 -2.84 7.37 20.24
C GLU A 36 -4.26 7.53 19.66
N PRO A 37 -4.40 8.12 18.46
CA PRO A 37 -5.68 8.16 17.76
C PRO A 37 -6.21 6.75 17.47
N VAL A 38 -7.49 6.51 17.76
CA VAL A 38 -8.14 5.22 17.48
C VAL A 38 -8.29 5.01 15.98
N ARG A 39 -7.76 3.89 15.50
CA ARG A 39 -7.87 3.46 14.10
C ARG A 39 -8.69 2.19 13.94
N GLU A 40 -9.48 2.13 12.88
CA GLU A 40 -10.19 0.92 12.47
C GLU A 40 -9.48 0.25 11.29
N ILE A 41 -9.49 -1.08 11.23
CA ILE A 41 -8.92 -1.83 10.11
C ILE A 41 -9.89 -1.74 8.94
N VAL A 42 -9.45 -1.15 7.83
CA VAL A 42 -10.23 -1.06 6.59
C VAL A 42 -9.91 -2.23 5.66
N TYR A 43 -8.68 -2.71 5.69
CA TYR A 43 -8.23 -3.85 4.90
C TYR A 43 -7.12 -4.61 5.62
N GLU A 44 -7.20 -5.93 5.61
CA GLU A 44 -6.11 -6.82 5.97
C GLU A 44 -6.09 -7.98 4.98
N GLY A 45 -4.97 -8.16 4.28
CA GLY A 45 -4.89 -9.16 3.22
C GLY A 45 -3.66 -9.00 2.34
N GLN A 46 -3.70 -9.61 1.15
CA GLN A 46 -2.58 -9.60 0.22
C GLN A 46 -2.24 -8.18 -0.25
N GLY A 47 -0.95 -7.92 -0.39
CA GLY A 47 -0.42 -6.70 -0.98
C GLY A 47 1.06 -6.82 -1.31
N ALA A 48 1.62 -5.75 -1.85
CA ALA A 48 3.07 -5.60 -2.02
C ALA A 48 3.47 -4.15 -1.76
N LEU A 49 4.42 -3.96 -0.84
CA LEU A 49 5.04 -2.66 -0.60
C LEU A 49 6.28 -2.53 -1.48
N LEU A 50 6.28 -1.55 -2.38
CA LEU A 50 7.34 -1.33 -3.34
C LEU A 50 8.07 -0.02 -3.05
N SER A 51 9.34 -0.11 -2.63
CA SER A 51 10.26 1.02 -2.71
C SER A 51 10.55 1.37 -4.17
N THR A 52 11.27 2.47 -4.43
CA THR A 52 11.73 2.80 -5.79
C THR A 52 12.43 1.63 -6.50
N HIS A 53 13.25 0.85 -5.78
CA HIS A 53 13.90 -0.34 -6.35
C HIS A 53 12.87 -1.43 -6.72
N GLY A 54 11.92 -1.70 -5.82
CA GLY A 54 10.85 -2.66 -6.07
C GLY A 54 9.97 -2.28 -7.26
N GLN A 55 9.65 -0.99 -7.41
CA GLN A 55 8.90 -0.45 -8.55
C GLN A 55 9.62 -0.71 -9.87
N ILE A 56 10.93 -0.42 -9.95
CA ILE A 56 11.74 -0.67 -11.15
C ILE A 56 11.77 -2.16 -11.50
N THR A 57 12.02 -3.03 -10.52
CA THR A 57 12.06 -4.49 -10.73
C THR A 57 10.71 -5.01 -11.24
N ALA A 58 9.61 -4.55 -10.64
CA ALA A 58 8.27 -4.97 -11.02
C ALA A 58 7.91 -4.51 -12.45
N THR A 59 8.29 -3.28 -12.85
CA THR A 59 8.15 -2.78 -14.23
C THR A 59 8.97 -3.62 -15.22
N GLN A 60 10.21 -3.97 -14.89
CA GLN A 60 11.06 -4.81 -15.75
C GLN A 60 10.51 -6.23 -15.94
N MET A 61 9.92 -6.82 -14.89
CA MET A 61 9.34 -8.17 -14.94
C MET A 61 8.03 -8.23 -15.73
N THR A 62 7.19 -7.20 -15.59
CA THR A 62 5.85 -7.18 -16.18
C THR A 62 5.81 -6.51 -17.55
N GLY A 63 6.79 -5.67 -17.87
CA GLY A 63 6.79 -4.81 -19.05
C GLY A 63 5.76 -3.67 -18.99
N VAL A 64 5.12 -3.46 -17.83
CA VAL A 64 4.08 -2.46 -17.60
C VAL A 64 4.65 -1.33 -16.76
N ASP A 65 4.60 -0.10 -17.28
CA ASP A 65 4.90 1.10 -16.49
C ASP A 65 3.63 1.62 -15.79
N TRP A 66 3.38 1.06 -14.62
CA TRP A 66 2.37 1.48 -13.65
C TRP A 66 2.80 2.63 -12.73
N ALA A 67 4.09 2.98 -12.70
CA ALA A 67 4.62 3.89 -11.70
C ALA A 67 4.36 5.37 -12.05
N GLY A 68 4.20 5.69 -13.34
CA GLY A 68 3.95 7.06 -13.81
C GLY A 68 5.06 8.05 -13.44
N GLU A 69 4.93 9.30 -13.90
CA GLU A 69 5.99 10.33 -13.82
C GLU A 69 6.21 10.93 -12.41
N SER A 70 5.59 10.38 -11.36
CA SER A 70 5.66 10.94 -10.00
C SER A 70 6.13 9.90 -9.00
N ALA A 71 7.44 9.92 -8.77
CA ALA A 71 8.20 9.05 -7.88
C ALA A 71 7.83 9.26 -6.39
N ALA A 72 6.69 8.69 -5.97
CA ALA A 72 6.55 8.37 -4.54
C ALA A 72 7.65 7.36 -4.18
N TRP A 73 8.35 7.61 -3.07
CA TRP A 73 9.42 6.72 -2.60
C TRP A 73 8.90 5.31 -2.32
N TYR A 74 7.61 5.20 -1.96
CA TYR A 74 6.92 3.94 -1.76
C TYR A 74 5.56 3.90 -2.46
N GLN A 75 5.19 2.72 -2.94
CA GLN A 75 3.87 2.41 -3.46
C GLN A 75 3.35 1.12 -2.81
N LEU A 76 2.06 1.09 -2.50
CA LEU A 76 1.36 -0.12 -2.11
C LEU A 76 0.52 -0.63 -3.28
N LEU A 77 0.71 -1.90 -3.62
CA LEU A 77 -0.18 -2.64 -4.49
C LEU A 77 -1.14 -3.50 -3.67
N THR A 78 -2.43 -3.46 -3.99
CA THR A 78 -3.46 -4.38 -3.44
C THR A 78 -4.39 -4.91 -4.54
N PRO A 79 -5.08 -6.04 -4.33
CA PRO A 79 -6.07 -6.55 -5.28
C PRO A 79 -7.17 -5.51 -5.55
N LEU A 80 -7.83 -5.59 -6.72
CA LEU A 80 -8.94 -4.67 -7.04
C LEU A 80 -10.14 -4.80 -6.10
N THR A 81 -10.27 -5.95 -5.42
CA THR A 81 -11.26 -6.24 -4.38
C THR A 81 -10.97 -5.53 -3.06
N ALA A 82 -9.72 -5.08 -2.84
CA ALA A 82 -9.39 -4.26 -1.68
C ALA A 82 -10.07 -2.88 -1.79
N PRO A 83 -10.55 -2.31 -0.66
CA PRO A 83 -11.03 -0.94 -0.63
C PRO A 83 -9.97 0.06 -1.10
N VAL A 84 -10.42 1.19 -1.65
CA VAL A 84 -9.53 2.30 -1.99
C VAL A 84 -9.02 2.96 -0.71
N ALA A 85 -7.69 3.04 -0.58
CA ALA A 85 -7.06 3.76 0.52
C ALA A 85 -7.32 5.27 0.38
N GLU A 86 -7.64 5.91 1.50
CA GLU A 86 -7.86 7.35 1.58
C GLU A 86 -6.63 8.06 2.15
N PRO A 87 -6.43 9.36 1.81
CA PRO A 87 -5.32 10.13 2.38
C PRO A 87 -5.31 10.05 3.90
N GLY A 88 -4.15 9.74 4.48
CA GLY A 88 -3.96 9.58 5.93
C GLY A 88 -4.29 8.20 6.49
N ASP A 89 -4.80 7.27 5.66
CA ASP A 89 -4.83 5.86 6.02
C ASP A 89 -3.40 5.37 6.30
N GLN A 90 -3.23 4.67 7.42
CA GLN A 90 -1.96 4.08 7.83
C GLN A 90 -1.83 2.71 7.18
N VAL A 91 -0.65 2.43 6.64
CA VAL A 91 -0.30 1.17 6.01
C VAL A 91 0.84 0.52 6.78
N GLU A 92 0.70 -0.78 7.04
CA GLU A 92 1.68 -1.62 7.69
C GLU A 92 1.83 -2.94 6.93
N VAL A 93 3.07 -3.43 6.78
CA VAL A 93 3.31 -4.81 6.38
C VAL A 93 3.33 -5.67 7.66
N ILE A 94 2.32 -6.53 7.82
CA ILE A 94 2.17 -7.35 9.02
C ILE A 94 2.66 -8.79 8.84
N GLY A 95 2.92 -9.19 7.59
CA GLY A 95 3.60 -10.44 7.26
C GLY A 95 4.31 -10.31 5.92
N ALA A 96 5.62 -10.44 5.89
CA ALA A 96 6.40 -10.39 4.65
C ALA A 96 6.65 -11.80 4.11
N ALA A 97 6.60 -11.97 2.79
CA ALA A 97 6.99 -13.24 2.17
C ALA A 97 8.49 -13.53 2.34
N ASP A 98 9.32 -12.48 2.29
CA ASP A 98 10.72 -12.55 2.65
C ASP A 98 10.88 -12.30 4.15
N THR A 99 11.28 -13.33 4.90
CA THR A 99 11.51 -13.26 6.34
C THR A 99 12.64 -12.30 6.73
N THR A 100 13.45 -11.84 5.78
CA THR A 100 14.51 -10.84 5.98
C THR A 100 14.05 -9.41 5.67
N SER A 101 12.80 -9.23 5.23
CA SER A 101 12.24 -7.92 4.93
C SER A 101 12.24 -7.00 6.15
N VAL A 102 12.87 -5.85 5.99
CA VAL A 102 12.87 -4.77 7.00
C VAL A 102 11.62 -3.90 6.95
N ALA A 103 10.60 -4.28 6.15
CA ALA A 103 9.35 -3.53 6.05
C ALA A 103 8.40 -3.79 7.23
N VAL A 104 8.49 -4.97 7.85
CA VAL A 104 7.63 -5.33 8.98
C VAL A 104 7.90 -4.42 10.17
N GLY A 105 6.83 -3.89 10.77
CA GLY A 105 6.89 -2.98 11.92
C GLY A 105 7.22 -1.52 11.58
N ARG A 106 7.36 -1.18 10.30
CA ARG A 106 7.40 0.21 9.82
C ARG A 106 6.00 0.66 9.38
N LEU A 107 5.80 1.98 9.37
CA LEU A 107 4.52 2.59 9.04
C LEU A 107 4.66 3.56 7.88
N TRP A 108 3.67 3.49 7.01
CA TRP A 108 3.48 4.41 5.90
C TRP A 108 2.10 5.05 5.97
N TYR A 109 1.92 6.15 5.26
CA TYR A 109 0.64 6.81 5.11
C TYR A 109 0.30 7.00 3.64
N ALA A 110 -0.96 6.75 3.29
CA ALA A 110 -1.48 7.09 1.97
C ALA A 110 -1.40 8.61 1.75
N GLU A 111 -0.64 9.04 0.74
CA GLU A 111 -0.37 10.46 0.45
C GLU A 111 -1.60 11.18 -0.10
N ALA A 112 -2.31 10.50 -1.00
CA ALA A 112 -3.44 11.00 -1.75
C ALA A 112 -4.39 9.84 -2.03
N ARG A 113 -5.64 10.15 -2.41
CA ARG A 113 -6.54 9.10 -2.92
C ARG A 113 -5.83 8.40 -4.08
N THR A 114 -5.84 7.07 -4.04
CA THR A 114 -5.46 6.23 -5.19
C THR A 114 -6.06 6.84 -6.45
N GLN A 115 -5.26 6.98 -7.51
CA GLN A 115 -5.72 7.62 -8.74
C GLN A 115 -7.00 6.94 -9.24
N ALA A 116 -8.06 7.70 -9.48
CA ALA A 116 -9.31 7.14 -9.99
C ALA A 116 -9.13 6.81 -11.48
N SER A 117 -8.99 5.53 -11.80
CA SER A 117 -8.87 5.06 -13.19
C SER A 117 -10.05 4.17 -13.57
N THR A 118 -10.53 4.31 -14.81
CA THR A 118 -11.60 3.45 -15.36
C THR A 118 -11.08 2.04 -15.70
N TRP A 119 -9.77 1.88 -15.84
CA TRP A 119 -9.10 0.62 -16.18
C TRP A 119 -7.92 0.43 -15.23
N GLU A 120 -8.00 -0.62 -14.41
CA GLU A 120 -6.95 -1.01 -13.45
C GLU A 120 -6.84 -2.53 -13.41
N VAL A 121 -5.66 -3.04 -13.09
CA VAL A 121 -5.40 -4.47 -12.89
C VAL A 121 -5.04 -4.79 -11.44
N VAL A 122 -4.59 -3.78 -10.68
CA VAL A 122 -4.39 -3.74 -9.22
C VAL A 122 -4.62 -2.31 -8.73
N ARG A 123 -4.89 -2.12 -7.44
CA ARG A 123 -4.89 -0.78 -6.84
C ARG A 123 -3.44 -0.34 -6.61
N VAL A 124 -3.14 0.91 -6.93
CA VAL A 124 -1.81 1.52 -6.68
C VAL A 124 -1.98 2.73 -5.77
N THR A 125 -1.52 2.59 -4.52
CA THR A 125 -1.59 3.66 -3.53
C THR A 125 -0.20 4.23 -3.30
N ARG A 126 -0.06 5.55 -3.42
CA ARG A 126 1.21 6.23 -3.11
C ARG A 126 1.35 6.38 -1.60
N LEU A 127 2.57 6.16 -1.13
CA LEU A 127 2.88 6.13 0.29
C LEU A 127 4.04 7.06 0.65
N ASP A 128 3.87 7.77 1.75
CA ASP A 128 4.94 8.47 2.44
C ASP A 128 5.36 7.67 3.68
N GLU A 129 6.65 7.53 3.88
CA GLU A 129 7.19 6.85 5.06
C GLU A 129 7.46 7.87 6.16
N GLN A 130 6.83 7.70 7.31
CA GLN A 130 7.11 8.55 8.45
C GLN A 130 8.06 7.82 9.40
N GLY A 131 9.29 8.32 9.48
CA GLY A 131 10.28 7.85 10.45
C GLY A 131 9.98 8.39 11.86
N GLY A 132 9.40 7.55 12.72
CA GLY A 132 9.53 7.64 14.18
C GLY A 132 9.02 8.90 14.91
N SER A 133 7.97 8.69 15.72
CA SER A 133 7.33 9.56 16.73
C SER A 133 6.37 10.65 16.24
N VAL A 134 5.08 10.45 16.57
CA VAL A 134 3.97 11.41 16.49
C VAL A 134 4.15 12.48 17.57
N GLY A 135 5.25 13.22 17.54
CA GLY A 135 5.62 14.20 18.56
C GLY A 135 5.55 15.66 18.10
N ALA A 136 5.27 15.94 16.83
CA ALA A 136 5.50 17.27 16.25
C ALA A 136 4.31 17.87 15.48
N MET A 137 3.09 17.37 15.70
CA MET A 137 1.91 17.96 15.07
C MET A 137 0.69 17.99 15.98
N LEU A 138 0.85 18.55 17.18
CA LEU A 138 -0.21 19.19 17.97
C LEU A 138 0.36 20.42 18.68
#